data_AF-A0A2E8RM74-F1
#
_entry.id   AF-A0A2E8RM74-F1
#
_cell.length_a   1.000
_cell.length_b   1.000
_cell.length_c   1.000
_cell.angle_alpha   90.00
_cell.angle_beta   90.00
_cell.angle_gamma   90.00
#
_symmetry.space_group_name_H-M   'P 1'
#
loop_
_entity.id
_entity.type
_entity.pdbx_description
1 polymer ?
#
loop_
_entity_poly.entity_id
_entity_poly.type
_entity_poly.pdbx_seq_one_letter_code
_entity_poly.pdbx_strand_id
1 'polypeptide(L)'
;PDIEPTDDSPSGNSEISSTDPVSQMEALKAVLKKIEENSPLATEVYNFEIRQDTGKIYVRVEDKEGNLIRQIPPERFLEVNENISQMVGLFLDQRG
;
A
#
# COMPACT_ATOMS: atom_id res chain seq x y z
N PRO A 1 13.49 49.35 14.81
CA PRO A 1 13.84 48.13 15.57
C PRO A 1 12.58 47.51 16.17
N ASP A 2 12.06 46.49 15.50
CA ASP A 2 11.65 45.23 16.13
C ASP A 2 11.44 44.26 14.98
N ILE A 3 12.49 43.50 14.68
CA ILE A 3 12.41 42.35 13.80
C ILE A 3 11.74 41.25 14.62
N GLU A 4 10.47 40.98 14.36
CA GLU A 4 9.83 39.77 14.89
C GLU A 4 10.60 38.55 14.36
N PRO A 5 11.16 37.69 15.22
CA PRO A 5 11.62 36.38 14.79
C PRO A 5 10.39 35.48 14.69
N THR A 6 9.73 35.47 13.54
CA THR A 6 8.84 34.36 13.21
C THR A 6 9.72 33.26 12.64
N ASP A 7 10.05 32.35 13.55
CA ASP A 7 10.61 31.03 13.38
C ASP A 7 10.16 30.38 12.06
N ASP A 8 10.97 30.53 11.00
CA ASP A 8 10.92 29.68 9.81
C ASP A 8 11.58 28.36 10.19
N SER A 9 10.83 27.54 10.94
CA SER A 9 11.10 26.14 11.08
C SER A 9 10.02 25.39 10.31
N PRO A 10 10.28 24.90 9.08
CA PRO A 10 9.63 23.69 8.64
C PRO A 10 10.25 22.53 9.43
N SER A 11 9.95 22.44 10.74
CA SER A 11 9.90 21.15 11.41
C SER A 11 8.80 20.38 10.67
N GLY A 12 9.13 19.48 9.74
CA GLY A 12 10.18 18.48 9.87
C GLY A 12 9.70 17.31 10.73
N ASN A 13 8.39 17.12 10.77
CA ASN A 13 7.70 16.00 11.38
C ASN A 13 6.41 15.80 10.57
N SER A 14 6.59 15.31 9.34
CA SER A 14 5.60 14.43 8.71
C SER A 14 5.54 13.17 9.57
N GLU A 15 4.99 13.32 10.76
CA GLU A 15 4.37 12.26 11.51
C GLU A 15 3.29 11.76 10.57
N ILE A 16 3.61 10.66 9.88
CA ILE A 16 2.72 9.96 8.99
C ILE A 16 1.50 9.61 9.83
N SER A 17 0.50 10.50 9.83
CA SER A 17 -0.80 10.19 10.36
C SER A 17 -1.34 9.11 9.44
N SER A 18 -1.27 7.87 9.93
CA SER A 18 -1.76 6.65 9.27
C SER A 18 -3.28 6.67 9.00
N THR A 19 -3.94 7.81 9.17
CA THR A 19 -5.38 8.06 9.02
C THR A 19 -5.75 8.80 7.74
N ASP A 20 -4.79 9.40 7.03
CA ASP A 20 -5.08 10.11 5.78
C ASP A 20 -5.24 9.14 4.59
N PRO A 21 -6.37 9.13 3.87
CA PRO A 21 -6.60 8.22 2.76
C PRO A 21 -5.60 8.43 1.60
N VAL A 22 -5.09 9.65 1.43
CA VAL A 22 -4.07 9.94 0.40
C VAL A 22 -2.76 9.23 0.73
N SER A 23 -2.31 9.31 1.98
CA SER A 23 -1.07 8.70 2.45
C SER A 23 -1.12 7.17 2.37
N GLN A 24 -2.26 6.58 2.75
CA GLN A 24 -2.49 5.14 2.61
C GLN A 24 -2.48 4.66 1.16
N MET A 25 -3.06 5.44 0.24
CA MET A 25 -3.00 5.12 -1.20
C MET A 25 -1.56 5.13 -1.72
N GLU A 26 -0.76 6.12 -1.33
CA GLU A 26 0.65 6.19 -1.75
C GLU A 26 1.47 5.02 -1.19
N ALA A 27 1.27 4.67 0.08
CA ALA A 27 1.89 3.50 0.69
C ALA A 27 1.52 2.21 -0.06
N LEU A 28 0.23 2.00 -0.36
CA LEU A 28 -0.23 0.85 -1.15
C LEU A 28 0.38 0.81 -2.54
N LYS A 29 0.48 1.94 -3.24
CA LYS A 29 1.12 2.00 -4.56
C LYS A 29 2.60 1.62 -4.48
N ALA A 30 3.32 2.11 -3.48
CA ALA A 30 4.73 1.76 -3.27
C ALA A 30 4.90 0.26 -3.00
N VAL A 31 4.02 -0.31 -2.18
CA VAL A 31 3.97 -1.74 -1.86
C VAL A 31 3.67 -2.57 -3.10
N LEU A 32 2.63 -2.21 -3.88
CA LEU A 32 2.29 -2.87 -5.13
C LEU A 32 3.44 -2.84 -6.10
N LYS A 33 4.06 -1.67 -6.33
CA LYS A 33 5.23 -1.56 -7.19
C LYS A 33 6.37 -2.49 -6.74
N LYS A 34 6.63 -2.57 -5.44
CA LYS A 34 7.61 -3.51 -4.86
C LYS A 34 7.26 -4.97 -5.20
N ILE A 35 5.97 -5.33 -5.16
CA ILE A 35 5.49 -6.66 -5.54
C ILE A 35 5.74 -6.91 -7.01
N GLU A 36 5.43 -5.95 -7.90
CA GLU A 36 5.67 -6.11 -9.34
C GLU A 36 7.17 -6.31 -9.64
N GLU A 37 8.02 -5.56 -8.95
CA GLU A 37 9.48 -5.65 -9.09
C GLU A 37 10.06 -6.97 -8.54
N ASN A 38 9.51 -7.49 -7.44
CA ASN A 38 10.06 -8.68 -6.76
C ASN A 38 9.33 -9.99 -7.15
N SER A 39 8.13 -9.90 -7.72
CA SER A 39 7.27 -11.04 -8.06
C SER A 39 6.53 -10.81 -9.38
N PRO A 40 7.25 -10.82 -10.52
CA PRO A 40 6.63 -10.66 -11.84
C PRO A 40 5.63 -11.79 -12.14
N LEU A 41 5.80 -12.97 -11.54
CA LEU A 41 4.84 -14.07 -11.66
C LEU A 41 3.49 -13.72 -11.00
N ALA A 42 3.49 -13.03 -9.87
CA ALA A 42 2.26 -12.64 -9.20
C ALA A 42 1.45 -11.65 -10.04
N THR A 43 2.10 -10.69 -10.70
CA THR A 43 1.44 -9.75 -11.62
C THR A 43 1.06 -10.37 -12.96
N GLU A 44 1.75 -11.44 -13.37
CA GLU A 44 1.40 -12.23 -14.55
C GLU A 44 0.18 -13.14 -14.33
N VAL A 45 -0.08 -13.57 -13.10
CA VAL A 45 -1.23 -14.45 -12.78
C VAL A 45 -2.42 -13.65 -12.23
N TYR A 46 -2.15 -12.57 -11.51
CA TYR A 46 -3.16 -11.78 -10.81
C TYR A 46 -3.10 -10.30 -11.20
N ASN A 47 -4.24 -9.65 -11.12
CA ASN A 47 -4.38 -8.22 -11.26
C ASN A 47 -4.61 -7.60 -9.88
N PHE A 48 -3.83 -6.57 -9.55
CA PHE A 48 -3.94 -5.83 -8.30
C PHE A 48 -4.55 -4.45 -8.57
N GLU A 49 -5.64 -4.12 -7.88
CA GLU A 49 -6.33 -2.86 -8.05
C GLU A 49 -6.61 -2.22 -6.69
N ILE A 50 -6.19 -0.98 -6.49
CA ILE A 50 -6.50 -0.24 -5.26
C ILE A 50 -7.92 0.31 -5.39
N ARG A 51 -8.80 -0.06 -4.46
CA ARG A 51 -10.17 0.42 -4.37
C ARG A 51 -10.39 1.14 -3.05
N GLN A 52 -11.36 2.04 -3.04
CA GLN A 52 -11.81 2.74 -1.84
C GLN A 52 -13.33 2.62 -1.75
N ASP A 53 -13.82 1.98 -0.70
CA ASP A 53 -15.26 1.86 -0.41
C ASP A 53 -15.56 2.38 0.99
N THR A 54 -16.62 3.17 1.12
CA THR A 54 -17.14 3.64 2.43
C THR A 54 -16.04 4.20 3.35
N GLY A 55 -15.05 4.89 2.77
CA GLY A 55 -13.93 5.48 3.50
C GLY A 55 -12.77 4.54 3.85
N LYS A 56 -12.83 3.27 3.43
CA LYS A 56 -11.74 2.29 3.61
C LYS A 56 -11.08 2.01 2.28
N ILE A 57 -9.76 2.11 2.24
CA ILE A 57 -8.96 1.71 1.09
C ILE A 57 -8.64 0.23 1.24
N TYR A 58 -8.53 -0.50 0.13
CA TYR A 58 -8.10 -1.89 0.11
C TYR A 58 -7.54 -2.23 -1.27
N VAL A 59 -6.70 -3.25 -1.34
CA VAL A 59 -6.20 -3.84 -2.57
C VAL A 59 -7.10 -5.01 -2.94
N ARG A 60 -7.71 -4.93 -4.12
CA ARG A 60 -8.46 -5.99 -4.76
C ARG A 60 -7.49 -6.81 -5.61
N VAL A 61 -7.50 -8.13 -5.42
CA VAL A 61 -6.70 -9.09 -6.18
C VAL A 61 -7.65 -9.94 -7.01
N GLU A 62 -7.51 -9.85 -8.32
CA GLU A 62 -8.33 -10.56 -9.31
C GLU A 62 -7.46 -11.53 -10.10
N ASP A 63 -8.06 -12.59 -10.65
CA ASP A 63 -7.38 -13.38 -11.68
C ASP A 63 -7.44 -12.69 -13.05
N LYS A 64 -6.82 -13.30 -14.07
CA LYS A 64 -6.88 -12.81 -15.46
C LYS A 64 -8.28 -12.89 -16.07
N GLU A 65 -9.18 -13.65 -15.48
CA GLU A 65 -10.57 -13.76 -15.92
C GLU A 65 -11.46 -12.68 -15.28
N GLY A 66 -10.92 -11.88 -14.34
CA GLY A 66 -11.63 -10.82 -13.62
C GLY A 66 -12.40 -11.31 -12.40
N ASN A 67 -12.17 -12.54 -11.95
CA ASN A 67 -12.77 -13.04 -10.72
C ASN A 67 -12.00 -12.50 -9.51
N LEU A 68 -12.74 -11.94 -8.56
CA LEU A 68 -12.17 -11.51 -7.28
C LEU A 68 -11.66 -12.72 -6.49
N ILE A 69 -10.33 -12.81 -6.37
CA ILE A 69 -9.66 -13.86 -5.58
C ILE A 69 -9.57 -13.42 -4.13
N ARG A 70 -9.16 -12.17 -3.88
CA ARG A 70 -8.97 -11.67 -2.50
C ARG A 70 -9.05 -10.16 -2.38
N GLN A 71 -9.43 -9.69 -1.19
CA GLN A 71 -9.31 -8.28 -0.80
C GLN A 71 -8.34 -8.19 0.38
N ILE A 72 -7.35 -7.31 0.27
CA ILE A 72 -6.28 -7.15 1.24
C ILE A 72 -6.30 -5.68 1.69
N PRO A 73 -6.60 -5.40 2.96
CA PRO A 73 -6.66 -4.02 3.43
C PRO A 73 -5.23 -3.46 3.68
N PRO A 74 -5.04 -2.13 3.63
CA PRO A 74 -3.74 -1.47 3.67
C PRO A 74 -2.96 -1.77 4.93
N GLU A 75 -3.65 -1.91 6.07
CA GLU A 75 -3.01 -2.17 7.36
C GLU A 75 -2.20 -3.46 7.31
N ARG A 76 -2.66 -4.48 6.57
CA ARG A 76 -1.93 -5.74 6.41
C ARG A 76 -0.61 -5.57 5.67
N PHE A 77 -0.55 -4.67 4.69
CA PHE A 77 0.69 -4.37 3.99
C PHE A 77 1.63 -3.50 4.82
N LEU A 78 1.06 -2.61 5.65
CA LEU A 78 1.80 -1.74 6.56
C LEU A 78 2.36 -2.48 7.79
N GLU A 79 1.71 -3.55 8.24
CA GLU A 79 2.19 -4.40 9.34
C GLU A 79 3.47 -5.17 8.98
N VAL A 80 3.79 -5.33 7.69
CA VAL A 80 4.93 -6.13 7.24
C VAL A 80 6.10 -5.22 6.87
N ASN A 81 6.92 -4.92 7.87
CA ASN A 81 8.13 -4.10 7.72
C ASN A 81 9.25 -4.83 6.95
N GLU A 82 9.23 -6.17 6.91
CA GLU A 82 10.44 -6.94 6.61
C GLU A 82 10.48 -7.59 5.22
N ASN A 83 9.36 -7.89 4.57
CA ASN A 83 9.34 -8.30 3.14
C ASN A 83 7.91 -8.42 2.59
N ILE A 84 7.47 -7.40 1.85
CA ILE A 84 6.15 -7.38 1.19
C ILE A 84 5.98 -8.56 0.22
N SER A 85 7.07 -8.95 -0.46
CA SER A 85 7.05 -10.05 -1.44
C SER A 85 6.75 -11.41 -0.80
N GLN A 86 7.24 -11.64 0.42
CA GLN A 86 6.93 -12.86 1.20
C GLN A 86 5.46 -12.89 1.63
N MET A 87 4.90 -11.75 2.01
CA MET A 87 3.51 -11.64 2.41
C MET A 87 2.56 -11.93 1.25
N VAL A 88 2.83 -11.35 0.09
CA VAL A 88 2.05 -11.61 -1.13
C VAL A 88 2.21 -13.05 -1.59
N GLY A 89 3.42 -13.60 -1.51
CA GLY A 89 3.67 -15.03 -1.67
C GLY A 89 2.73 -15.84 -0.78
N LEU A 90 2.75 -15.63 0.54
CA LEU A 90 1.89 -16.36 1.49
C LEU A 90 0.38 -16.23 1.21
N PHE A 91 -0.07 -15.08 0.71
CA PHE A 91 -1.49 -14.87 0.42
C PHE A 91 -1.96 -15.44 -0.92
N LEU A 92 -1.06 -15.58 -1.88
CA LEU A 92 -1.33 -16.10 -3.24
C LEU A 92 -0.93 -17.58 -3.39
N ASP A 93 -0.06 -18.09 -2.53
CA ASP A 93 0.38 -19.48 -2.43
C ASP A 93 -0.71 -20.35 -1.79
N GLN A 94 -1.88 -20.36 -2.41
CA GLN A 94 -2.97 -21.31 -2.13
C GLN A 94 -3.27 -22.21 -3.33
N ARG A 95 -2.37 -22.24 -4.33
CA ARG A 95 -2.42 -23.22 -5.42
C ARG A 95 -1.06 -23.88 -5.62
N GLY A 96 -0.79 -24.89 -4.79
CA GLY A 96 -0.10 -26.14 -5.17
C GLY A 96 1.41 -26.10 -5.35
#